data_AF-A4STH1-F1
#
_entry.id   AF-A4STH1-F1
#
_cell.length_a   1.000
_cell.length_b   1.000
_cell.length_c   1.000
_cell.angle_alpha   90.00
_cell.angle_beta   90.00
_cell.angle_gamma   90.00
#
_symmetry.space_group_name_H-M   'P 1'
#
loop_
_entity.id
_entity.type
_entity.pdbx_description
1 polymer ?
#
loop_
_entity_poly.entity_id
_entity_poly.type
_entity_poly.pdbx_seq_one_letter_code
_entity_poly.pdbx_strand_id
1 'polypeptide(L)'
;MAADLTLWLALGLVVGTLSLFHRYKPLPMPSEINSQPLRARTRHLLLLCWGLVTVQYGLHIWQLGQGMSPWLVRPDVVDGFLPIAGGLGLRAWLSQGIVDPHHPAATVTVLVFCLSALLLGRAFCAWFCPIGLVGEWLHRLRSRLMAGEWTPPRWLDAVLRSQKFLVLGFLLFIILLAVPAAALPGYLASPYHQAADMKMGAFFFNLNLISGLCLGWVLLLTTLFRQGFCRYLCPYGAWLALLGLLTPLRIRRDPARCLRSAGHDCDKCSRACPSRIQVHQLIAVRSLECSSCMSCVAACPKSADALHLGSKTSRLTPRWLLGMLCLLLLILPLLSYGLLDIWVSQTPLAVRAQLLQLLPQLAH
;
A
#
# COMPACT_ATOMS: atom_id res chain seq x y z
N MET A 1 -28.85 -6.76 6.17
CA MET A 1 -29.42 -7.04 7.51
C MET A 1 -28.82 -8.28 8.19
N ALA A 2 -28.96 -9.51 7.67
CA ALA A 2 -28.38 -10.70 8.33
C ALA A 2 -26.83 -10.77 8.24
N ALA A 3 -26.25 -10.34 7.10
CA ALA A 3 -24.80 -10.25 6.91
C ALA A 3 -24.15 -9.24 7.87
N ASP A 4 -24.82 -8.12 8.16
CA ASP A 4 -24.34 -7.08 9.07
C ASP A 4 -24.22 -7.60 10.50
N LEU A 5 -25.22 -8.34 10.98
CA LEU A 5 -25.19 -8.92 12.33
C LEU A 5 -24.02 -9.90 12.50
N THR A 6 -23.77 -10.75 11.49
CA THR A 6 -22.65 -11.71 11.54
C THR A 6 -21.28 -11.03 11.51
N LEU A 7 -21.13 -9.93 10.77
CA LEU A 7 -19.91 -9.13 10.74
C LEU A 7 -19.68 -8.42 12.08
N TRP A 8 -20.70 -7.80 12.66
CA TRP A 8 -20.60 -7.15 13.97
C TRP A 8 -20.35 -8.14 15.10
N LEU A 9 -20.97 -9.32 15.04
CA LEU A 9 -20.71 -10.42 15.98
C LEU A 9 -19.28 -10.94 15.84
N ALA A 10 -18.78 -11.17 14.62
CA ALA A 10 -17.41 -11.59 14.38
C ALA A 10 -16.40 -10.53 14.86
N LEU A 11 -16.67 -9.25 14.60
CA LEU A 11 -15.85 -8.14 15.09
C LEU A 11 -15.86 -8.07 16.62
N GLY A 12 -17.03 -8.23 17.24
CA GLY A 12 -17.18 -8.30 18.69
C GLY A 12 -16.45 -9.49 19.32
N LEU A 13 -16.46 -10.65 18.65
CA LEU A 13 -15.75 -11.85 19.10
C LEU A 13 -14.23 -11.68 18.98
N VAL A 14 -13.75 -11.06 17.90
CA VAL A 14 -12.32 -10.73 17.72
C VAL A 14 -11.87 -9.68 18.74
N VAL A 15 -12.65 -8.61 18.96
CA VAL A 15 -12.33 -7.58 19.96
C VAL A 15 -12.38 -8.15 21.37
N GLY A 16 -13.38 -8.98 21.68
CA GLY A 16 -13.53 -9.65 22.98
C GLY A 16 -12.39 -10.62 23.28
N THR A 17 -12.00 -11.44 22.30
CA THR A 17 -10.85 -12.36 22.43
C THR A 17 -9.53 -11.61 22.54
N LEU A 18 -9.31 -10.54 21.77
CA LEU A 18 -8.12 -9.69 21.89
C LEU A 18 -8.06 -8.98 23.26
N SER A 19 -9.19 -8.51 23.78
CA SER A 19 -9.30 -7.88 25.11
C SER A 19 -9.00 -8.88 26.23
N LEU A 20 -9.57 -10.08 26.16
CA LEU A 20 -9.26 -11.18 27.07
C LEU A 20 -7.78 -11.59 26.99
N PHE A 21 -7.24 -11.72 25.79
CA PHE A 21 -5.83 -12.05 25.58
C PHE A 21 -4.89 -10.98 26.16
N HIS A 22 -5.26 -9.70 26.02
CA HIS A 22 -4.54 -8.58 26.64
C HIS A 22 -4.59 -8.62 28.18
N ARG A 23 -5.66 -9.16 28.76
CA ARG A 23 -5.82 -9.33 30.21
C ARG A 23 -4.93 -10.46 30.76
N TYR A 24 -4.73 -11.53 30.00
CA TYR A 24 -3.89 -12.67 30.40
C TYR A 24 -2.39 -12.50 30.09
N LYS A 25 -2.04 -11.75 29.05
CA LYS A 25 -0.66 -11.36 28.74
C LYS A 25 -0.60 -9.84 28.55
N PRO A 26 -0.33 -9.06 29.62
CA PRO A 26 -0.16 -7.63 29.49
C PRO A 26 0.97 -7.38 28.49
N LEU A 27 0.63 -6.66 27.43
CA LEU A 27 1.58 -6.26 26.42
C LEU A 27 2.71 -5.44 27.09
N PRO A 28 3.99 -5.67 26.74
CA PRO A 28 5.11 -4.93 27.34
C PRO A 28 4.94 -3.42 27.13
N MET A 29 5.51 -2.61 28.03
CA MET A 29 5.34 -1.16 28.05
C MET A 29 5.67 -0.53 26.68
N PRO A 30 4.95 0.54 26.24
CA PRO A 30 5.08 1.11 24.89
C PRO A 30 6.49 1.55 24.48
N SER A 31 7.38 1.79 25.44
CA SER A 31 8.76 2.22 25.26
C SER A 31 9.75 1.09 24.93
N GLU A 32 9.42 -0.18 25.22
CA GLU A 32 10.38 -1.30 25.10
C GLU A 32 10.29 -2.06 23.77
N ILE A 33 9.30 -1.74 22.93
CA ILE A 33 8.99 -2.57 21.78
C ILE A 33 9.78 -2.13 20.57
N ASN A 34 10.69 -2.99 20.15
CA ASN A 34 11.37 -2.88 18.89
C ASN A 34 10.34 -2.87 17.74
N SER A 35 10.41 -1.85 16.88
CA SER A 35 9.50 -1.65 15.76
C SER A 35 9.56 -2.78 14.72
N GLN A 36 10.72 -3.44 14.59
CA GLN A 36 10.97 -4.43 13.54
C GLN A 36 10.18 -5.75 13.69
N PRO A 37 10.15 -6.44 14.85
CA PRO A 37 9.35 -7.65 15.00
C PRO A 37 7.86 -7.40 14.83
N LEU A 38 7.35 -6.26 15.33
CA LEU A 38 5.95 -5.87 15.14
C LEU A 38 5.63 -5.70 13.65
N ARG A 39 6.42 -4.86 12.95
CA ARG A 39 6.29 -4.64 11.50
C ARG A 39 6.35 -5.96 10.73
N ALA A 40 7.29 -6.83 11.07
CA ALA A 40 7.42 -8.13 10.43
C ALA A 40 6.14 -8.96 10.62
N ARG A 41 5.67 -9.18 11.85
CA ARG A 41 4.46 -9.98 12.12
C ARG A 41 3.24 -9.44 11.39
N THR A 42 3.02 -8.12 11.43
CA THR A 42 1.90 -7.48 10.71
C THR A 42 1.95 -7.78 9.21
N ARG A 43 3.11 -7.64 8.57
CA ARG A 43 3.23 -7.85 7.13
C ARG A 43 3.04 -9.31 6.72
N HIS A 44 3.52 -10.26 7.52
CA HIS A 44 3.31 -11.68 7.24
C HIS A 44 1.83 -12.06 7.36
N LEU A 45 1.15 -11.54 8.39
CA LEU A 45 -0.29 -11.72 8.56
C LEU A 45 -1.06 -11.13 7.36
N LEU A 46 -0.76 -9.88 6.98
CA LEU A 46 -1.39 -9.24 5.84
C LEU A 46 -1.11 -9.97 4.52
N LEU A 47 0.10 -10.48 4.33
CA LEU A 47 0.44 -11.28 3.14
C LEU A 47 -0.39 -12.57 3.09
N LEU A 48 -0.59 -13.24 4.24
CA LEU A 48 -1.46 -14.42 4.32
C LEU A 48 -2.90 -14.06 3.97
N CYS A 49 -3.44 -12.96 4.54
CA CYS A 49 -4.77 -12.47 4.18
C CYS A 49 -4.90 -12.16 2.69
N TRP A 50 -3.92 -11.47 2.10
CA TRP A 50 -3.89 -11.18 0.66
C TRP A 50 -3.79 -12.46 -0.19
N GLY A 51 -3.06 -13.47 0.28
CA GLY A 51 -2.99 -14.78 -0.37
C GLY A 51 -4.37 -15.46 -0.42
N LEU A 52 -5.10 -15.46 0.71
CA LEU A 52 -6.46 -16.00 0.76
C LEU A 52 -7.42 -15.26 -0.17
N VAL A 53 -7.39 -13.92 -0.16
CA VAL A 53 -8.18 -13.07 -1.08
C VAL A 53 -7.85 -13.37 -2.55
N THR A 54 -6.57 -13.55 -2.87
CA THR A 54 -6.13 -13.85 -4.25
C THR A 54 -6.64 -15.21 -4.71
N VAL A 55 -6.57 -16.23 -3.84
CA VAL A 55 -7.11 -17.57 -4.13
C VAL A 55 -8.63 -17.50 -4.31
N GLN A 56 -9.34 -16.80 -3.42
CA GLN A 56 -10.78 -16.59 -3.51
C GLN A 56 -11.18 -15.90 -4.84
N TYR A 57 -10.48 -14.83 -5.21
CA TYR A 57 -10.74 -14.12 -6.47
C TYR A 57 -10.43 -15.00 -7.69
N GLY A 58 -9.31 -15.71 -7.68
CA GLY A 58 -8.91 -16.62 -8.76
C GLY A 58 -9.93 -17.73 -8.98
N LEU A 59 -10.41 -18.37 -7.90
CA LEU A 59 -11.47 -19.38 -7.97
C LEU A 59 -12.78 -18.79 -8.50
N HIS A 60 -13.15 -17.58 -8.06
CA HIS A 60 -14.35 -16.89 -8.54
C HIS A 60 -14.30 -16.64 -10.06
N ILE A 61 -13.20 -16.09 -10.57
CA ILE A 61 -13.02 -15.82 -12.01
C ILE A 61 -12.94 -17.12 -12.82
N TRP A 62 -12.28 -18.14 -12.29
CA TRP A 62 -12.18 -19.45 -12.96
C TRP A 62 -13.55 -20.12 -13.11
N GLN A 63 -14.39 -20.12 -12.06
CA GLN A 63 -15.77 -20.62 -12.10
C GLN A 63 -16.62 -19.83 -13.10
N LEU A 64 -16.49 -18.50 -13.08
CA LEU A 64 -17.19 -17.63 -14.01
C LEU A 64 -16.80 -17.90 -15.47
N GLY A 65 -15.51 -18.16 -15.72
CA GLY A 65 -14.98 -18.53 -17.05
C GLY A 65 -15.50 -19.87 -17.57
N GLN A 66 -15.91 -20.78 -16.68
CA GLN A 66 -16.56 -22.04 -17.04
C GLN A 66 -18.07 -21.91 -17.26
N GLY A 67 -18.64 -20.71 -17.11
CA GLY A 67 -20.09 -20.49 -17.16
C GLY A 67 -20.83 -21.00 -15.93
N MET A 68 -20.13 -21.33 -14.84
CA MET A 68 -20.74 -21.75 -13.57
C MET A 68 -21.08 -20.52 -12.72
N SER A 69 -22.14 -20.62 -11.90
CA SER A 69 -22.40 -19.63 -10.85
C SER A 69 -21.34 -19.76 -9.75
N PRO A 70 -20.56 -18.71 -9.45
CA PRO A 70 -19.50 -18.81 -8.46
C PRO A 70 -20.07 -19.03 -7.05
N TRP A 71 -19.56 -20.01 -6.31
CA TRP A 71 -19.99 -20.21 -4.91
C TRP A 71 -19.34 -19.17 -3.99
N LEU A 72 -18.12 -18.73 -4.31
CA LEU A 72 -17.38 -17.72 -3.55
C LEU A 72 -17.79 -16.33 -4.04
N VAL A 73 -18.15 -15.47 -3.09
CA VAL A 73 -18.38 -14.06 -3.35
C VAL A 73 -17.06 -13.42 -3.82
N ARG A 74 -17.16 -12.52 -4.79
CA ARG A 74 -16.04 -11.76 -5.31
C ARG A 74 -15.51 -10.81 -4.23
N PRO A 75 -14.21 -10.83 -3.88
CA PRO A 75 -13.67 -9.95 -2.86
C PRO A 75 -13.46 -8.53 -3.41
N ASP A 76 -14.27 -7.57 -2.98
CA ASP A 76 -14.21 -6.17 -3.47
C ASP A 76 -12.93 -5.43 -3.09
N VAL A 77 -12.17 -5.93 -2.11
CA VAL A 77 -10.85 -5.37 -1.74
C VAL A 77 -9.84 -5.40 -2.89
N VAL A 78 -10.05 -6.25 -3.91
CA VAL A 78 -9.22 -6.31 -5.12
C VAL A 78 -9.27 -4.99 -5.90
N ASP A 79 -10.40 -4.28 -5.86
CA ASP A 79 -10.58 -2.99 -6.55
C ASP A 79 -9.70 -1.89 -5.94
N GLY A 80 -9.24 -2.06 -4.70
CA GLY A 80 -8.32 -1.13 -4.05
C GLY A 80 -6.99 -0.95 -4.79
N PHE A 81 -6.63 -1.86 -5.68
CA PHE A 81 -5.44 -1.78 -6.53
C PHE A 81 -5.66 -1.19 -7.92
N LEU A 82 -6.86 -0.68 -8.23
CA LEU A 82 -7.18 -0.02 -9.50
C LEU A 82 -7.04 1.51 -9.36
N PRO A 83 -5.84 2.10 -9.57
CA PRO A 83 -5.63 3.53 -9.34
C PRO A 83 -6.44 4.43 -10.26
N ILE A 84 -6.68 3.99 -11.50
CA ILE A 84 -7.47 4.75 -12.48
C ILE A 84 -8.95 4.75 -12.07
N ALA A 85 -9.52 3.58 -11.77
CA ALA A 85 -10.91 3.46 -11.37
C ALA A 85 -11.18 4.25 -10.07
N GLY A 86 -10.33 4.08 -9.05
CA GLY A 86 -10.48 4.82 -7.80
C GLY A 86 -10.25 6.33 -7.95
N GLY A 87 -9.32 6.75 -8.81
CA GLY A 87 -9.07 8.15 -9.09
C GLY A 87 -10.20 8.85 -9.85
N LEU A 88 -10.73 8.20 -10.89
CA LEU A 88 -11.88 8.70 -11.65
C LEU A 88 -13.16 8.69 -10.81
N GLY A 89 -13.38 7.64 -10.01
CA GLY A 89 -14.51 7.57 -9.08
C GLY A 89 -14.43 8.65 -8.00
N LEU A 90 -13.25 8.91 -7.43
CA LEU A 90 -13.05 10.03 -6.48
C LEU A 90 -13.30 11.38 -7.14
N ARG A 91 -12.84 11.58 -8.38
CA ARG A 91 -13.12 12.81 -9.14
C ARG A 91 -14.62 12.96 -9.43
N ALA A 92 -15.31 11.89 -9.82
CA ALA A 92 -16.75 11.89 -10.07
C ALA A 92 -17.53 12.26 -8.80
N TRP A 93 -17.14 11.67 -7.67
CA TRP A 93 -17.77 11.94 -6.39
C TRP A 93 -17.58 13.40 -5.96
N LEU A 94 -16.36 13.94 -6.05
CA LEU A 94 -16.06 15.31 -5.64
C LEU A 94 -16.63 16.38 -6.58
N SER A 95 -16.69 16.11 -7.90
CA SER A 95 -17.12 17.11 -8.88
C SER A 95 -18.61 17.08 -9.21
N GLN A 96 -19.24 15.91 -9.17
CA GLN A 96 -20.63 15.71 -9.63
C GLN A 96 -21.50 15.03 -8.58
N GLY A 97 -20.95 14.61 -7.43
CA GLY A 97 -21.70 13.87 -6.41
C GLY A 97 -22.03 12.43 -6.81
N ILE A 98 -21.43 11.89 -7.88
CA ILE A 98 -21.71 10.56 -8.40
C ILE A 98 -20.78 9.54 -7.74
N VAL A 99 -21.35 8.49 -7.17
CA VAL A 99 -20.60 7.33 -6.66
C VAL A 99 -20.49 6.29 -7.78
N ASP A 100 -19.27 5.78 -8.00
CA ASP A 100 -19.02 4.72 -8.98
C ASP A 100 -19.72 3.41 -8.55
N PRO A 101 -20.71 2.90 -9.31
CA PRO A 101 -21.45 1.70 -8.94
C PRO A 101 -20.64 0.41 -9.17
N HIS A 102 -19.59 0.46 -9.98
CA HIS A 102 -18.85 -0.73 -10.42
C HIS A 102 -17.59 -0.96 -9.60
N HIS A 103 -16.85 0.10 -9.27
CA HIS A 103 -15.65 0.04 -8.42
C HIS A 103 -15.67 1.02 -7.23
N PRO A 104 -16.73 1.01 -6.38
CA PRO A 104 -16.82 1.94 -5.26
C PRO A 104 -15.71 1.73 -4.22
N ALA A 105 -15.30 0.47 -3.97
CA ALA A 105 -14.17 0.14 -3.10
C ALA A 105 -12.83 0.77 -3.56
N ALA A 106 -12.62 0.94 -4.87
CA ALA A 106 -11.43 1.62 -5.39
C ALA A 106 -11.41 3.10 -4.98
N THR A 107 -12.57 3.77 -5.06
CA THR A 107 -12.74 5.18 -4.70
C THR A 107 -12.45 5.40 -3.21
N VAL A 108 -13.05 4.58 -2.34
CA VAL A 108 -12.81 4.63 -0.89
C VAL A 108 -11.34 4.34 -0.59
N THR A 109 -10.73 3.35 -1.25
CA THR A 109 -9.32 3.00 -1.01
C THR A 109 -8.37 4.14 -1.37
N VAL A 110 -8.59 4.81 -2.51
CA VAL A 110 -7.78 5.99 -2.91
C VAL A 110 -7.92 7.12 -1.89
N LEU A 111 -9.15 7.42 -1.44
CA LEU A 111 -9.39 8.42 -0.41
C LEU A 111 -8.65 8.09 0.89
N VAL A 112 -8.78 6.86 1.37
CA VAL A 112 -8.11 6.36 2.58
C VAL A 112 -6.59 6.41 2.44
N PHE A 113 -6.04 6.02 1.29
CA PHE A 113 -4.62 6.10 1.01
C PHE A 113 -4.13 7.56 1.04
N CYS A 114 -4.87 8.49 0.45
CA CYS A 114 -4.57 9.93 0.55
C CYS A 114 -4.53 10.41 2.00
N LEU A 115 -5.56 10.08 2.80
CA LEU A 115 -5.62 10.44 4.22
C LEU A 115 -4.45 9.82 5.00
N SER A 116 -4.14 8.55 4.76
CA SER A 116 -3.00 7.88 5.39
C SER A 116 -1.67 8.54 5.04
N ALA A 117 -1.51 9.03 3.80
CA ALA A 117 -0.30 9.71 3.36
C ALA A 117 -0.12 11.07 4.03
N LEU A 118 -1.20 11.84 4.12
CA LEU A 118 -1.20 13.15 4.75
C LEU A 118 -0.89 13.05 6.24
N LEU A 119 -1.47 12.05 6.92
CA LEU A 119 -1.29 11.87 8.36
C LEU A 119 0.03 11.17 8.70
N LEU A 120 0.35 10.07 8.02
CA LEU A 120 1.41 9.12 8.40
C LEU A 120 2.57 9.04 7.40
N GLY A 121 2.52 9.83 6.33
CA GLY A 121 3.48 9.77 5.23
C GLY A 121 3.41 8.44 4.48
N ARG A 122 4.55 7.94 4.03
CA ARG A 122 4.64 6.67 3.28
C ARG A 122 4.65 5.42 4.17
N ALA A 123 4.08 5.47 5.37
CA ALA A 123 4.09 4.36 6.32
C ALA A 123 3.40 3.10 5.75
N PHE A 124 2.36 3.27 4.91
CA PHE A 124 1.69 2.17 4.20
C PHE A 124 2.67 1.23 3.48
N CYS A 125 3.61 1.78 2.71
CA CYS A 125 4.56 1.00 1.92
C CYS A 125 5.45 0.09 2.79
N ALA A 126 5.76 0.50 4.02
CA ALA A 126 6.63 -0.26 4.92
C ALA A 126 5.87 -1.20 5.86
N TRP A 127 4.62 -0.89 6.21
CA TRP A 127 3.87 -1.60 7.26
C TRP A 127 2.74 -2.48 6.72
N PHE A 128 2.09 -2.08 5.62
CA PHE A 128 0.88 -2.73 5.11
C PHE A 128 1.06 -3.37 3.73
N CYS A 129 1.92 -2.81 2.88
CA CYS A 129 2.06 -3.27 1.49
C CYS A 129 2.64 -4.69 1.41
N PRO A 130 1.92 -5.68 0.82
CA PRO A 130 2.42 -7.06 0.67
C PRO A 130 3.57 -7.14 -0.33
N ILE A 131 3.53 -6.35 -1.42
CA ILE A 131 4.59 -6.31 -2.44
C ILE A 131 5.93 -5.88 -1.83
N GLY A 132 5.90 -4.97 -0.85
CA GLY A 132 7.09 -4.59 -0.13
C GLY A 132 7.73 -5.76 0.63
N LEU A 133 6.93 -6.68 1.19
CA LEU A 133 7.42 -7.86 1.92
C LEU A 133 8.06 -8.87 0.97
N VAL A 134 7.37 -9.15 -0.14
CA VAL A 134 7.90 -10.00 -1.21
C VAL A 134 9.24 -9.45 -1.73
N GLY A 135 9.32 -8.14 -1.97
CA GLY A 135 10.57 -7.49 -2.37
C GLY A 135 11.70 -7.62 -1.34
N GLU A 136 11.40 -7.54 -0.04
CA GLU A 136 12.39 -7.80 1.01
C GLU A 136 12.84 -9.26 1.09
N TRP A 137 11.96 -10.23 0.77
CA TRP A 137 12.34 -11.63 0.67
C TRP A 137 13.23 -11.88 -0.55
N LEU A 138 12.84 -11.37 -1.71
CA LEU A 138 13.62 -11.48 -2.95
C LEU A 138 15.02 -10.88 -2.79
N HIS A 139 15.11 -9.69 -2.21
CA HIS A 139 16.41 -9.06 -1.96
C HIS A 139 17.25 -9.84 -0.93
N ARG A 140 16.63 -10.37 0.14
CA ARG A 140 17.32 -11.23 1.12
C ARG A 140 17.81 -12.55 0.52
N LEU A 141 17.03 -13.14 -0.37
CA LEU A 141 17.42 -14.33 -1.12
C LEU A 141 18.64 -14.01 -2.01
N ARG A 142 18.56 -12.93 -2.79
CA ARG A 142 19.69 -12.45 -3.61
C ARG A 142 20.94 -12.17 -2.78
N SER A 143 20.82 -11.55 -1.60
CA SER A 143 21.99 -11.26 -0.75
C SER A 143 22.61 -12.50 -0.11
N ARG A 144 21.86 -13.61 -0.04
CA ARG A 144 22.41 -14.92 0.37
C ARG A 144 23.11 -15.64 -0.77
N LEU A 145 22.61 -15.48 -1.99
CA LEU A 145 23.14 -16.13 -3.19
C LEU A 145 24.34 -15.38 -3.80
N MET A 146 24.36 -14.05 -3.70
CA MET A 146 25.39 -13.21 -4.30
C MET A 146 25.97 -12.25 -3.26
N ALA A 147 27.30 -12.24 -3.15
CA ALA A 147 28.01 -11.29 -2.30
C ALA A 147 28.01 -9.88 -2.90
N GLY A 148 27.90 -8.87 -2.03
CA GLY A 148 27.99 -7.46 -2.40
C GLY A 148 26.63 -6.79 -2.63
N GLU A 149 26.44 -5.60 -2.06
CA GLU A 149 25.33 -4.71 -2.39
C GLU A 149 25.74 -3.77 -3.52
N TRP A 150 25.11 -3.88 -4.68
CA TRP A 150 25.31 -2.89 -5.74
C TRP A 150 24.64 -1.57 -5.35
N THR A 151 25.37 -0.46 -5.50
CA THR A 151 24.86 0.89 -5.29
C THR A 151 24.86 1.64 -6.61
N PRO A 152 23.69 2.11 -7.09
CA PRO A 152 23.65 2.82 -8.35
C PRO A 152 24.29 4.20 -8.15
N PRO A 153 25.05 4.71 -9.14
CA PRO A 153 25.55 6.08 -9.09
C PRO A 153 24.38 7.07 -9.03
N ARG A 154 24.62 8.28 -8.51
CA ARG A 154 23.56 9.27 -8.23
C ARG A 154 22.67 9.60 -9.42
N TRP A 155 23.26 9.69 -10.63
CA TRP A 155 22.52 9.97 -11.86
C TRP A 155 21.57 8.81 -12.21
N LEU A 156 22.04 7.56 -12.11
CA LEU A 156 21.24 6.39 -12.44
C LEU A 156 20.12 6.20 -11.41
N ASP A 157 20.41 6.42 -10.14
CA ASP A 157 19.39 6.41 -9.08
C ASP A 157 18.29 7.47 -9.35
N ALA A 158 18.66 8.66 -9.82
CA ALA A 158 17.69 9.69 -10.19
C ALA A 158 16.82 9.26 -11.39
N VAL A 159 17.42 8.69 -12.43
CA VAL A 159 16.70 8.17 -13.61
C VAL A 159 15.76 7.02 -13.22
N LEU A 160 16.22 6.07 -12.41
CA LEU A 160 15.37 4.98 -11.94
C LEU A 160 14.21 5.50 -11.07
N ARG A 161 14.44 6.55 -10.27
CA ARG A 161 13.38 7.17 -9.44
C ARG A 161 12.38 7.98 -10.27
N SER A 162 12.75 8.50 -11.43
CA SER A 162 11.82 9.25 -12.27
C SER A 162 10.73 8.35 -12.83
N GLN A 163 11.00 7.05 -13.04
CA GLN A 163 10.04 6.08 -13.59
C GLN A 163 8.70 6.07 -12.83
N LYS A 164 8.69 5.97 -11.50
CA LYS A 164 7.44 6.03 -10.71
C LYS A 164 6.69 7.36 -10.85
N PHE A 165 7.39 8.47 -11.07
CA PHE A 165 6.77 9.78 -11.27
C PHE A 165 6.25 9.95 -12.69
N LEU A 166 6.89 9.33 -13.68
CA LEU A 166 6.37 9.25 -15.06
C LEU A 166 5.07 8.44 -15.10
N VAL A 167 5.06 7.24 -14.47
CA VAL A 167 3.85 6.42 -14.38
C VAL A 167 2.75 7.16 -13.61
N LEU A 168 3.09 7.81 -12.49
CA LEU A 168 2.12 8.63 -11.76
C LEU A 168 1.60 9.81 -12.59
N GLY A 169 2.47 10.51 -13.31
CA GLY A 169 2.10 11.63 -14.18
C GLY A 169 1.15 11.19 -15.29
N PHE A 170 1.41 10.04 -15.90
CA PHE A 170 0.51 9.42 -16.88
C PHE A 170 -0.85 9.06 -16.28
N LEU A 171 -0.89 8.46 -15.09
CA LEU A 171 -2.14 8.15 -14.39
C LEU A 171 -2.93 9.43 -14.05
N LEU A 172 -2.26 10.46 -13.55
CA LEU A 172 -2.89 11.75 -13.24
C LEU A 172 -3.37 12.45 -14.51
N PHE A 173 -2.65 12.34 -15.63
CA PHE A 173 -3.10 12.82 -16.93
C PHE A 173 -4.43 12.15 -17.34
N ILE A 174 -4.55 10.83 -17.20
CA ILE A 174 -5.80 10.12 -17.48
C ILE A 174 -6.92 10.62 -16.56
N ILE A 175 -6.65 10.66 -15.26
CA ILE A 175 -7.65 10.96 -14.23
C ILE A 175 -8.14 12.41 -14.33
N LEU A 176 -7.27 13.37 -14.65
CA LEU A 176 -7.59 14.80 -14.59
C LEU A 176 -7.90 15.43 -15.95
N LEU A 177 -7.27 14.96 -17.03
CA LEU A 177 -7.28 15.63 -18.33
C LEU A 177 -7.86 14.78 -19.46
N ALA A 178 -7.53 13.49 -19.53
CA ALA A 178 -7.92 12.66 -20.68
C ALA A 178 -9.43 12.37 -20.73
N VAL A 179 -10.09 12.25 -19.57
CA VAL A 179 -11.54 12.08 -19.48
C VAL A 179 -12.18 13.43 -19.11
N PRO A 180 -12.90 14.11 -20.02
CA PRO A 180 -13.64 15.33 -19.70
C PRO A 180 -14.71 15.09 -18.65
N ALA A 181 -15.04 16.10 -17.84
CA ALA A 181 -16.05 15.96 -16.78
C ALA A 181 -17.42 15.51 -17.34
N ALA A 182 -17.82 16.00 -18.51
CA ALA A 182 -19.08 15.61 -19.16
C ALA A 182 -19.11 14.15 -19.63
N ALA A 183 -17.96 13.56 -19.95
CA ALA A 183 -17.86 12.16 -20.39
C ALA A 183 -17.70 11.17 -19.22
N LEU A 184 -17.52 11.68 -18.00
CA LEU A 184 -17.19 10.86 -16.83
C LEU A 184 -18.27 9.83 -16.49
N PRO A 185 -19.58 10.16 -16.46
CA PRO A 185 -20.62 9.16 -16.22
C PRO A 185 -20.64 8.06 -17.30
N GLY A 186 -20.44 8.44 -18.57
CA GLY A 186 -20.37 7.50 -19.68
C GLY A 186 -19.15 6.57 -19.60
N TYR A 187 -17.99 7.09 -19.16
CA TYR A 187 -16.81 6.27 -18.93
C TYR A 187 -17.03 5.27 -17.78
N LEU A 188 -17.64 5.68 -16.67
CA LEU A 188 -17.94 4.78 -15.56
C LEU A 188 -18.89 3.66 -15.99
N ALA A 189 -19.88 3.95 -16.84
CA ALA A 189 -20.77 2.94 -17.40
C ALA A 189 -20.11 2.06 -18.48
N SER A 190 -18.89 2.38 -18.94
CA SER A 190 -18.27 1.67 -20.05
C SER A 190 -17.94 0.21 -19.71
N PRO A 191 -18.05 -0.72 -20.70
CA PRO A 191 -17.63 -2.11 -20.55
C PRO A 191 -16.16 -2.25 -20.09
N TYR A 192 -15.30 -1.33 -20.53
CA TYR A 192 -13.89 -1.31 -20.13
C TYR A 192 -13.74 -1.05 -18.63
N HIS A 193 -14.42 -0.03 -18.10
CA HIS A 193 -14.35 0.32 -16.68
C HIS A 193 -14.90 -0.83 -15.82
N GLN A 194 -16.03 -1.42 -16.22
CA GLN A 194 -16.64 -2.55 -15.50
C GLN A 194 -15.77 -3.82 -15.46
N ALA A 195 -14.91 -4.01 -16.48
CA ALA A 195 -14.02 -5.17 -16.60
C ALA A 195 -12.57 -4.88 -16.15
N ALA A 196 -12.31 -3.73 -15.52
CA ALA A 196 -10.97 -3.27 -15.23
C ALA A 196 -10.18 -4.23 -14.31
N ASP A 197 -10.84 -4.84 -13.32
CA ASP A 197 -10.25 -5.84 -12.43
C ASP A 197 -9.85 -7.12 -13.17
N MET A 198 -10.77 -7.65 -13.99
CA MET A 198 -10.55 -8.84 -14.81
C MET A 198 -9.42 -8.61 -15.82
N LYS A 199 -9.34 -7.41 -16.40
CA LYS A 199 -8.29 -7.03 -17.35
C LYS A 199 -6.93 -6.93 -16.67
N MET A 200 -6.87 -6.36 -15.47
CA MET A 200 -5.65 -6.37 -14.65
C MET A 200 -5.22 -7.81 -14.34
N GLY A 201 -6.16 -8.69 -13.96
CA GLY A 201 -5.88 -10.12 -13.73
C GLY A 201 -5.33 -10.81 -14.97
N ALA A 202 -5.97 -10.62 -16.12
CA ALA A 202 -5.56 -11.21 -17.39
C ALA A 202 -4.15 -10.79 -17.82
N PHE A 203 -3.70 -9.57 -17.50
CA PHE A 203 -2.33 -9.13 -17.76
C PHE A 203 -1.27 -10.01 -17.05
N PHE A 204 -1.59 -10.57 -15.88
CA PHE A 204 -0.68 -11.44 -15.13
C PHE A 204 -0.79 -12.91 -15.55
N PHE A 205 -1.98 -13.39 -15.92
CA PHE A 205 -2.18 -14.79 -16.34
C PHE A 205 -1.78 -15.04 -17.80
N ASN A 206 -2.02 -14.09 -18.70
CA ASN A 206 -1.62 -14.16 -20.10
C ASN A 206 -0.30 -13.42 -20.32
N LEU A 207 0.81 -14.13 -20.07
CA LEU A 207 2.17 -13.59 -20.21
C LEU A 207 2.56 -13.40 -21.68
N ASN A 208 2.13 -12.28 -22.25
CA ASN A 208 2.65 -11.79 -23.53
C ASN A 208 4.09 -11.30 -23.36
N LEU A 209 4.85 -11.16 -24.47
CA LEU A 209 6.24 -10.67 -24.44
C LEU A 209 6.38 -9.36 -23.64
N ILE A 210 5.46 -8.40 -23.87
CA ILE A 210 5.46 -7.11 -23.17
C ILE A 210 5.21 -7.31 -21.66
N SER A 211 4.20 -8.10 -21.28
CA SER A 211 3.90 -8.40 -19.88
C SER A 211 5.07 -9.09 -19.18
N GLY A 212 5.74 -10.02 -19.88
CA GLY A 212 6.94 -10.71 -19.43
C GLY A 212 8.13 -9.76 -19.22
N LEU A 213 8.36 -8.83 -20.16
CA LEU A 213 9.41 -7.81 -20.03
C LEU A 213 9.13 -6.86 -18.86
N CYS A 214 7.88 -6.40 -18.69
CA CYS A 214 7.47 -5.56 -17.56
C CYS A 214 7.67 -6.28 -16.22
N LEU A 215 7.24 -7.53 -16.11
CA LEU A 215 7.43 -8.35 -14.91
C LEU A 215 8.92 -8.61 -14.64
N GLY A 216 9.70 -8.93 -15.67
CA GLY A 216 11.15 -9.09 -15.59
C GLY A 216 11.83 -7.83 -15.05
N TRP A 217 11.43 -6.65 -15.52
CA TRP A 217 11.94 -5.37 -15.03
C TRP A 217 11.62 -5.14 -13.54
N VAL A 218 10.39 -5.44 -13.11
CA VAL A 218 9.97 -5.36 -11.70
C VAL A 218 10.82 -6.30 -10.83
N LEU A 219 11.00 -7.54 -11.26
CA LEU A 219 11.79 -8.55 -10.55
C LEU A 219 13.27 -8.17 -10.47
N LEU A 220 13.84 -7.65 -11.56
CA LEU A 220 15.21 -7.14 -11.59
C LEU A 220 15.39 -6.01 -10.55
N LEU A 221 14.52 -5.00 -10.55
CA LEU A 221 14.62 -3.89 -9.61
C LEU A 221 14.46 -4.32 -8.15
N THR A 222 13.53 -5.23 -7.88
CA THR A 222 13.25 -5.72 -6.51
C THR A 222 14.34 -6.63 -5.96
N THR A 223 15.00 -7.42 -6.80
CA THR A 223 16.12 -8.28 -6.39
C THR A 223 17.40 -7.48 -6.18
N LEU A 224 17.71 -6.54 -7.09
CA LEU A 224 18.93 -5.73 -7.02
C LEU A 224 18.91 -4.69 -5.89
N PHE A 225 17.75 -4.07 -5.62
CA PHE A 225 17.65 -2.96 -4.68
C PHE A 225 16.68 -3.24 -3.52
N ARG A 226 17.08 -2.84 -2.31
CA ARG A 226 16.20 -2.83 -1.12
C ARG A 226 14.95 -2.00 -1.41
N GLN A 227 13.78 -2.63 -1.35
CA GLN A 227 12.48 -2.01 -1.64
C GLN A 227 12.40 -1.41 -3.06
N GLY A 228 13.07 -2.02 -4.04
CA GLY A 228 13.20 -1.51 -5.41
C GLY A 228 11.88 -1.14 -6.08
N PHE A 229 10.84 -1.98 -5.96
CA PHE A 229 9.52 -1.69 -6.54
C PHE A 229 8.92 -0.38 -6.00
N CYS A 230 8.82 -0.24 -4.67
CA CYS A 230 8.26 0.95 -4.04
C CYS A 230 9.12 2.21 -4.22
N ARG A 231 10.42 2.03 -4.49
CA ARG A 231 11.38 3.12 -4.71
C ARG A 231 11.38 3.65 -6.14
N TYR A 232 11.28 2.77 -7.13
CA TYR A 232 11.52 3.12 -8.54
C TYR A 232 10.28 3.03 -9.43
N LEU A 233 9.35 2.12 -9.20
CA LEU A 233 8.29 1.83 -10.18
C LEU A 233 6.86 2.07 -9.68
N CYS A 234 6.61 1.91 -8.38
CA CYS A 234 5.26 1.93 -7.82
C CYS A 234 4.62 3.35 -7.89
N PRO A 235 3.50 3.54 -8.63
CA PRO A 235 2.82 4.83 -8.72
C PRO A 235 2.19 5.24 -7.39
N TYR A 236 1.59 4.31 -6.64
CA TYR A 236 1.12 4.56 -5.27
C TYR A 236 2.27 5.02 -4.36
N GLY A 237 3.46 4.44 -4.52
CA GLY A 237 4.65 4.85 -3.80
C GLY A 237 5.03 6.31 -4.06
N ALA A 238 4.94 6.78 -5.31
CA ALA A 238 5.16 8.18 -5.68
C ALA A 238 4.06 9.10 -5.14
N TRP A 239 2.79 8.71 -5.30
CA TRP A 239 1.64 9.50 -4.83
C TRP A 239 1.69 9.74 -3.32
N LEU A 240 1.87 8.67 -2.54
CA LEU A 240 2.01 8.75 -1.09
C LEU A 240 3.27 9.52 -0.67
N ALA A 241 4.32 9.54 -1.50
CA ALA A 241 5.53 10.32 -1.23
C ALA A 241 5.27 11.82 -1.32
N LEU A 242 4.55 12.25 -2.35
CA LEU A 242 4.20 13.65 -2.57
C LEU A 242 3.30 14.18 -1.45
N LEU A 243 2.21 13.47 -1.16
CA LEU A 243 1.32 13.83 -0.06
C LEU A 243 2.04 13.75 1.30
N GLY A 244 2.91 12.76 1.46
CA GLY A 244 3.74 12.59 2.65
C GLY A 244 4.78 13.69 2.87
N LEU A 245 5.00 14.62 1.94
CA LEU A 245 5.79 15.82 2.22
C LEU A 245 5.09 16.79 3.19
N LEU A 246 3.76 16.74 3.23
CA LEU A 246 2.93 17.60 4.08
C LEU A 246 2.78 17.05 5.50
N THR A 247 3.04 15.76 5.72
CA THR A 247 2.86 15.14 7.04
C THR A 247 3.70 15.81 8.13
N PRO A 248 3.14 16.08 9.32
CA PRO A 248 3.90 16.58 10.45
C PRO A 248 4.75 15.48 11.13
N LEU A 249 4.44 14.20 10.89
CA LEU A 249 5.05 13.04 11.55
C LEU A 249 6.27 12.55 10.76
N ARG A 250 7.47 12.78 11.30
CA ARG A 250 8.73 12.46 10.61
C ARG A 250 9.74 11.84 11.56
N ILE A 251 10.72 11.17 10.98
CA ILE A 251 11.86 10.68 11.76
C ILE A 251 12.72 11.89 12.12
N ARG A 252 12.90 12.12 13.43
CA ARG A 252 13.64 13.24 14.00
C ARG A 252 14.77 12.75 14.88
N ARG A 253 15.90 13.45 14.78
CA ARG A 253 17.10 13.23 15.55
C ARG A 253 17.23 14.32 16.60
N ASP A 254 17.48 13.90 17.84
CA ASP A 254 17.82 14.79 18.93
C ASP A 254 19.34 14.99 18.97
N PRO A 255 19.87 16.19 18.64
CA PRO A 255 21.31 16.44 18.64
C PRO A 255 21.93 16.34 20.04
N ALA A 256 21.18 16.61 21.12
CA ALA A 256 21.72 16.54 22.47
C ALA A 256 22.03 15.10 22.91
N ARG A 257 21.29 14.12 22.37
CA ARG A 257 21.39 12.70 22.75
C ARG A 257 22.11 11.85 21.69
N CYS A 258 22.37 12.40 20.51
CA CYS A 258 22.98 11.67 19.41
C CYS A 258 24.50 11.57 19.56
N LEU A 259 25.03 10.34 19.53
CA LEU A 259 26.48 10.08 19.58
C LEU A 259 27.27 10.81 18.50
N ARG A 260 26.70 10.99 17.30
CA ARG A 260 27.33 11.76 16.21
C ARG A 260 27.50 13.23 16.56
N SER A 261 26.50 13.82 17.22
CA SER A 261 26.56 15.20 17.69
C SER A 261 27.48 15.37 18.91
N ALA A 262 27.70 14.30 19.67
CA ALA A 262 28.69 14.24 20.74
C ALA A 262 30.15 13.99 20.24
N GLY A 263 30.39 13.99 18.93
CA GLY A 263 31.74 13.87 18.33
C GLY A 263 32.14 12.46 17.88
N HIS A 264 31.30 11.44 18.03
CA HIS A 264 31.62 10.08 17.57
C HIS A 264 31.35 9.86 16.07
N ASP A 265 32.13 8.98 15.43
CA ASP A 265 31.87 8.54 14.05
C ASP A 265 30.76 7.48 13.97
N CYS A 266 29.50 7.93 14.03
CA CYS A 266 28.32 7.05 14.02
C CYS A 266 27.37 7.36 12.85
N ASP A 267 27.19 6.38 11.97
CA ASP A 267 26.29 6.41 10.80
C ASP A 267 25.37 5.16 10.73
N LYS A 268 25.27 4.37 11.82
CA LYS A 268 24.48 3.12 11.89
C LYS A 268 23.04 3.30 11.38
N CYS A 269 22.41 4.44 11.70
CA CYS A 269 21.06 4.77 11.24
C CYS A 269 20.94 4.87 9.71
N SER A 270 22.00 5.31 9.03
CA SER A 270 22.03 5.47 7.57
C SER A 270 22.31 4.15 6.88
N ARG A 271 23.21 3.33 7.43
CA ARG A 271 23.45 1.95 6.95
C ARG A 271 22.19 1.07 7.04
N ALA A 272 21.43 1.23 8.12
CA ALA A 272 20.17 0.52 8.35
C ALA A 272 19.01 1.01 7.46
N CYS A 273 19.11 2.19 6.84
CA CYS A 273 18.03 2.72 6.01
C CYS A 273 17.92 1.94 4.69
N PRO A 274 16.78 1.29 4.38
CA PRO A 274 16.62 0.56 3.11
C PRO A 274 16.72 1.49 1.90
N SER A 275 16.27 2.74 2.04
CA SER A 275 16.36 3.77 1.01
C SER A 275 17.74 4.43 0.91
N ARG A 276 18.71 4.05 1.76
CA ARG A 276 20.07 4.63 1.83
C ARG A 276 20.08 6.15 2.06
N ILE A 277 19.14 6.65 2.85
CA ILE A 277 19.11 8.06 3.26
C ILE A 277 20.22 8.29 4.28
N GLN A 278 20.95 9.41 4.15
CA GLN A 278 21.96 9.83 5.12
C GLN A 278 21.32 10.44 6.38
N VAL A 279 20.57 9.60 7.12
CA VAL A 279 19.82 9.99 8.33
C VAL A 279 20.72 10.63 9.39
N HIS A 280 21.99 10.23 9.48
CA HIS A 280 22.94 10.76 10.47
C HIS A 280 23.25 12.26 10.29
N GLN A 281 23.06 12.80 9.08
CA GLN A 281 23.33 14.21 8.75
C GLN A 281 22.08 15.10 8.92
N LEU A 282 20.90 14.50 9.10
CA LEU A 282 19.63 15.22 9.10
C LEU A 282 19.07 15.34 10.51
N ILE A 283 18.49 16.50 10.85
CA ILE A 283 17.73 16.68 12.10
C ILE A 283 16.31 16.11 11.92
N ALA A 284 15.67 16.39 10.79
CA ALA A 284 14.39 15.81 10.41
C ALA A 284 14.50 15.22 9.00
N VAL A 285 14.13 13.95 8.85
CA VAL A 285 14.20 13.27 7.56
C VAL A 285 13.08 13.77 6.65
N ARG A 286 13.42 14.70 5.74
CA ARG A 286 12.54 15.23 4.69
C ARG A 286 12.96 14.64 3.35
N SER A 287 12.58 13.40 3.10
CA SER A 287 12.91 12.71 1.86
C SER A 287 11.68 12.01 1.31
N LEU A 288 11.45 12.17 0.01
CA LEU A 288 10.43 11.42 -0.74
C LEU A 288 10.61 9.91 -0.61
N GLU A 289 11.82 9.42 -0.31
CA GLU A 289 12.11 7.99 -0.18
C GLU A 289 11.94 7.42 1.24
N CYS A 290 11.61 8.26 2.23
CA CYS A 290 11.41 7.79 3.59
C CYS A 290 10.06 7.07 3.72
N SER A 291 10.09 5.77 3.99
CA SER A 291 8.90 4.93 4.17
C SER A 291 8.42 4.82 5.63
N SER A 292 8.97 5.62 6.55
CA SER A 292 8.65 5.56 7.99
C SER A 292 8.72 4.14 8.59
N CYS A 293 9.63 3.31 8.06
CA CYS A 293 9.80 1.91 8.44
C CYS A 293 10.48 1.71 9.82
N MET A 294 11.04 2.79 10.38
CA MET A 294 11.72 2.86 11.68
C MET A 294 12.95 1.95 11.86
N SER A 295 13.50 1.37 10.78
CA SER A 295 14.73 0.55 10.87
C SER A 295 15.93 1.36 11.37
N CYS A 296 16.00 2.66 11.04
CA CYS A 296 17.03 3.56 11.57
C CYS A 296 16.90 3.83 13.08
N VAL A 297 15.68 3.83 13.62
CA VAL A 297 15.43 3.98 15.07
C VAL A 297 15.85 2.71 15.80
N ALA A 298 15.46 1.55 15.26
CA ALA A 298 15.82 0.25 15.83
C ALA A 298 17.33 -0.03 15.81
N ALA A 299 18.05 0.47 14.80
CA ALA A 299 19.51 0.31 14.70
C ALA A 299 20.32 1.32 15.52
N CYS A 300 19.67 2.36 16.09
CA CYS A 300 20.36 3.38 16.86
C CYS A 300 20.78 2.82 18.23
N PRO A 301 22.06 2.96 18.65
CA PRO A 301 22.51 2.50 19.98
C PRO A 301 21.78 3.18 21.15
N LYS A 302 21.37 4.44 20.95
CA LYS A 302 20.56 5.23 21.89
C LYS A 302 19.06 5.16 21.60
N SER A 303 18.65 4.33 20.64
CA SER A 303 17.25 4.04 20.26
C SER A 303 16.35 5.29 20.20
N ALA A 304 15.16 5.23 20.82
CA ALA A 304 14.13 6.27 20.81
C ALA A 304 14.56 7.58 21.49
N ASP A 305 15.64 7.57 22.27
CA ASP A 305 16.16 8.76 22.92
C ASP A 305 16.84 9.70 21.94
N ALA A 306 17.63 9.16 21.02
CA ALA A 306 18.34 9.96 20.02
C ALA A 306 17.59 10.08 18.68
N LEU A 307 16.74 9.10 18.34
CA LEU A 307 16.02 9.08 17.06
C LEU A 307 14.60 8.54 17.26
N HIS A 308 13.58 9.32 16.90
CA HIS A 308 12.18 8.92 17.06
C HIS A 308 11.32 9.32 15.86
N LEU A 309 10.17 8.67 15.69
CA LEU A 309 9.13 9.12 14.78
C LEU A 309 8.21 10.08 15.55
N GLY A 310 7.92 11.25 15.02
CA GLY A 310 7.06 12.21 15.70
C GLY A 310 6.99 13.59 15.06
N SER A 311 6.20 14.45 15.70
CA SER A 311 6.16 15.88 15.39
C SER A 311 7.27 16.64 16.14
N LYS A 312 7.22 17.98 16.19
CA LYS A 312 8.16 18.75 17.02
C LYS A 312 7.90 18.54 18.53
N THR A 313 6.65 18.31 18.91
CA THR A 313 6.19 18.30 20.30
C THR A 313 5.81 16.92 20.80
N SER A 314 5.44 16.00 19.89
CA SER A 314 4.94 14.68 20.22
C SER A 314 5.78 13.56 19.59
N ARG A 315 6.02 12.50 20.37
CA ARG A 315 6.64 11.26 19.90
C ARG A 315 5.53 10.25 19.60
N LEU A 316 5.65 9.57 18.47
CA LEU A 316 4.73 8.51 18.07
C LEU A 316 5.39 7.15 18.25
N THR A 317 4.78 6.28 19.06
CA THR A 317 5.29 4.91 19.22
C THR A 317 4.90 4.04 18.02
N PRO A 318 5.66 2.95 17.74
CA PRO A 318 5.34 2.06 16.63
C PRO A 318 3.95 1.43 16.71
N ARG A 319 3.44 1.20 17.93
CA ARG A 319 2.08 0.68 18.16
C ARG A 319 1.00 1.66 17.76
N TRP A 320 1.14 2.92 18.15
CA TRP A 320 0.20 3.96 17.75
C TRP A 320 0.22 4.18 16.24
N LEU A 321 1.40 4.12 15.61
CA LEU A 321 1.48 4.12 14.15
C LEU A 321 0.68 2.97 13.53
N LEU A 322 0.90 1.74 14.01
CA LEU A 322 0.18 0.57 13.52
C LEU A 322 -1.32 0.70 13.77
N GLY A 323 -1.74 1.14 14.96
CA GLY A 323 -3.15 1.37 15.31
C GLY A 323 -3.82 2.38 14.39
N MET A 324 -3.17 3.52 14.11
CA MET A 324 -3.68 4.51 13.16
C MET A 324 -3.74 3.96 11.74
N LEU A 325 -2.75 3.17 11.31
CA LEU A 325 -2.80 2.50 10.01
C LEU A 325 -3.95 1.49 9.93
N CYS A 326 -4.15 0.64 10.94
CA CYS A 326 -5.28 -0.28 10.99
C CYS A 326 -6.62 0.46 10.98
N LEU A 327 -6.72 1.55 11.74
CA LEU A 327 -7.93 2.38 11.79
C LEU A 327 -8.25 2.98 10.42
N LEU A 328 -7.26 3.60 9.78
CA LEU A 328 -7.45 4.22 8.47
C LEU A 328 -7.68 3.19 7.38
N LEU A 329 -6.88 2.12 7.32
CA LEU A 329 -6.83 1.21 6.17
C LEU A 329 -7.75 0.00 6.26
N LEU A 330 -8.24 -0.35 7.45
CA LEU A 330 -9.12 -1.51 7.65
C LEU A 330 -10.46 -1.07 8.23
N ILE A 331 -10.45 -0.36 9.37
CA ILE A 331 -11.68 -0.02 10.09
C ILE A 331 -12.52 0.98 9.28
N LEU A 332 -11.91 2.04 8.74
CA LEU A 332 -12.66 3.06 7.99
C LEU A 332 -13.31 2.50 6.70
N PRO A 333 -12.63 1.69 5.87
CA PRO A 333 -13.28 0.91 4.82
C PRO A 333 -14.42 0.02 5.30
N LEU A 334 -14.24 -0.73 6.40
CA LEU A 334 -15.31 -1.58 6.95
C LEU A 334 -16.53 -0.77 7.42
N LEU A 335 -16.29 0.41 8.01
CA LEU A 335 -17.38 1.33 8.38
C LEU A 335 -18.10 1.87 7.14
N SER A 336 -17.38 2.17 6.05
CA SER A 336 -18.03 2.57 4.79
C SER A 336 -18.90 1.47 4.18
N TYR A 337 -18.50 0.20 4.35
CA TYR A 337 -19.35 -0.94 3.96
C TYR A 337 -20.61 -0.99 4.83
N GLY A 338 -20.48 -0.96 6.16
CA GLY A 338 -21.61 -1.19 7.06
C GLY A 338 -22.56 0.00 7.29
N LEU A 339 -22.13 1.24 7.02
CA LEU A 339 -22.94 2.45 7.28
C LEU A 339 -23.46 3.13 6.02
N LEU A 340 -22.73 3.03 4.91
CA LEU A 340 -22.97 3.85 3.72
C LEU A 340 -23.27 3.01 2.47
N ASP A 341 -23.14 1.67 2.53
CA ASP A 341 -23.29 0.75 1.39
C ASP A 341 -22.44 1.10 0.14
N ILE A 342 -21.43 1.98 0.28
CA ILE A 342 -20.56 2.48 -0.80
C ILE A 342 -19.30 1.64 -1.01
N TRP A 343 -19.37 0.32 -0.80
CA TRP A 343 -18.21 -0.57 -0.92
C TRP A 343 -18.43 -1.72 -1.90
N VAL A 344 -19.66 -2.21 -2.03
CA VAL A 344 -19.97 -3.39 -2.84
C VAL A 344 -20.17 -3.00 -4.29
N SER A 345 -19.52 -3.74 -5.19
CA SER A 345 -19.74 -3.60 -6.63
C SER A 345 -21.14 -4.06 -7.04
N GLN A 346 -21.87 -3.22 -7.76
CA GLN A 346 -23.25 -3.48 -8.21
C GLN A 346 -23.34 -4.14 -9.59
N THR A 347 -22.20 -4.49 -10.22
CA THR A 347 -22.19 -5.20 -11.51
C THR A 347 -22.85 -6.58 -11.40
N PRO A 348 -23.92 -6.88 -12.18
CA PRO A 348 -24.54 -8.19 -12.18
C PRO A 348 -23.59 -9.30 -12.65
N LEU A 349 -23.75 -10.51 -12.10
CA LEU A 349 -22.92 -11.67 -12.47
C LEU A 349 -23.01 -12.01 -13.97
N ALA A 350 -24.19 -11.89 -14.57
CA ALA A 350 -24.41 -12.13 -16.00
C ALA A 350 -23.59 -11.17 -16.88
N VAL A 351 -23.56 -9.88 -16.51
CA VAL A 351 -22.77 -8.86 -17.21
C VAL A 351 -21.28 -9.16 -17.08
N ARG A 352 -20.81 -9.54 -15.89
CA ARG A 352 -19.40 -9.93 -15.70
C ARG A 352 -19.00 -11.15 -16.53
N ALA A 353 -19.85 -12.18 -16.60
CA ALA A 353 -19.60 -13.35 -17.43
C ALA A 353 -19.46 -12.97 -18.92
N GLN A 354 -20.33 -12.09 -19.40
CA GLN A 354 -20.26 -11.56 -20.77
C GLN A 354 -18.98 -10.73 -21.00
N LEU A 355 -18.64 -9.85 -20.07
CA LEU A 355 -17.42 -9.03 -20.13
C LEU A 355 -16.16 -9.88 -20.11
N LEU A 356 -16.15 -10.98 -19.36
CA LEU A 356 -15.02 -11.92 -19.31
C LEU A 356 -14.77 -12.58 -20.68
N GLN A 357 -15.82 -12.90 -21.43
CA GLN A 357 -15.71 -13.43 -22.79
C GLN A 357 -15.20 -12.38 -23.80
N LEU A 358 -15.63 -11.12 -23.63
CA LEU A 358 -15.24 -10.00 -24.50
C LEU A 358 -13.90 -9.35 -24.10
N LEU A 359 -13.28 -9.80 -23.00
CA LEU A 359 -12.10 -9.16 -22.40
C LEU A 359 -10.95 -8.84 -23.38
N PRO A 360 -10.60 -9.70 -24.36
CA PRO A 360 -9.55 -9.40 -25.34
C PRO A 360 -9.90 -8.25 -26.29
N GLN A 361 -11.19 -7.99 -26.51
CA GLN A 361 -11.71 -7.00 -27.45
C GLN A 361 -11.97 -5.63 -26.80
N LEU A 362 -12.03 -5.59 -25.47
CA LEU A 362 -12.23 -4.33 -24.74
C LEU A 362 -10.99 -3.45 -24.86
N ALA A 363 -11.08 -2.36 -25.62
CA ALA A 363 -10.06 -1.31 -25.69
C ALA A 363 -10.56 -0.01 -25.01
N HIS A 364 -9.61 0.85 -24.64
CA HIS A 364 -9.87 2.16 -24.04
C HIS A 364 -10.54 3.12 -25.03
#